data_AF-A0A2G2LP98-F1
#
_entry.id   AF-A0A2G2LP98-F1
#
_cell.length_a   1.000
_cell.length_b   1.000
_cell.length_c   1.000
_cell.angle_alpha   90.00
_cell.angle_beta   90.00
_cell.angle_gamma   90.00
#
_symmetry.space_group_name_H-M   'P 1'
#
loop_
_entity.id
_entity.type
_entity.pdbx_description
1 polymer ?
#
loop_
_entity_poly.entity_id
_entity_poly.type
_entity_poly.pdbx_seq_one_letter_code
_entity_poly.pdbx_strand_id
1 'polypeptide(L)'
;MEAAQSKNLVRKQIMLSFENIKKLERIAKDKHLSVANVVRMAIISFDPDNHNKDESELLDLVSSRLKETINDVVSTRKRLNKTLDAYEERGL
;
A
#
# COMPACT_ATOMS: atom_id res chain seq x y z
N MET A 1 16.75 -34.08 0.66
CA MET A 1 17.43 -33.10 -0.22
C MET A 1 16.61 -33.01 -1.49
N GLU A 2 15.70 -32.03 -1.57
CA GLU A 2 14.89 -31.83 -2.76
C GLU A 2 15.75 -31.14 -3.82
N ALA A 3 15.99 -31.84 -4.93
CA ALA A 3 16.81 -31.36 -6.03
C ALA A 3 16.20 -30.07 -6.60
N ALA A 4 17.01 -29.02 -6.70
CA ALA A 4 16.65 -27.79 -7.39
C ALA A 4 16.25 -28.13 -8.83
N GLN A 5 14.95 -28.17 -9.11
CA GLN A 5 14.44 -28.23 -10.47
C GLN A 5 15.01 -27.01 -11.21
N SER A 6 15.95 -27.25 -12.11
CA SER A 6 16.49 -26.30 -13.06
C SER A 6 15.37 -25.90 -14.03
N LYS A 7 14.45 -25.04 -13.56
CA LYS A 7 13.49 -24.34 -14.42
C LYS A 7 14.30 -23.66 -15.52
N ASN A 8 13.98 -23.95 -16.76
CA ASN A 8 14.71 -23.47 -17.94
C ASN A 8 14.76 -21.92 -17.93
N LEU A 9 15.85 -21.36 -17.43
CA LEU A 9 16.05 -19.91 -17.30
C LEU A 9 16.53 -19.36 -18.64
N VAL A 10 15.59 -18.93 -19.46
CA VAL A 10 15.92 -18.26 -20.73
C VAL A 10 16.10 -16.77 -20.49
N ARG A 11 17.27 -16.23 -20.86
CA ARG A 11 17.50 -14.78 -20.91
C ARG A 11 16.73 -14.21 -22.10
N LYS A 12 15.67 -13.45 -21.83
CA LYS A 12 14.93 -12.70 -22.85
C LYS A 12 15.25 -11.21 -22.75
N GLN A 13 15.59 -10.60 -23.88
CA GLN A 13 15.71 -9.14 -23.98
C GLN A 13 14.32 -8.52 -24.12
N ILE A 14 14.08 -7.42 -23.42
CA ILE A 14 12.88 -6.61 -23.53
C ILE A 14 13.27 -5.18 -23.89
N MET A 15 12.47 -4.53 -24.74
CA MET A 15 12.64 -3.12 -25.06
C MET A 15 11.68 -2.28 -24.21
N LEU A 16 12.21 -1.27 -23.55
CA LEU A 16 11.46 -0.32 -22.73
C LEU A 16 11.84 1.10 -23.15
N SER A 17 10.89 2.03 -23.05
CA SER A 17 11.19 3.45 -23.18
C SER A 17 12.12 3.91 -22.05
N PHE A 18 12.89 4.96 -22.30
CA PHE A 18 13.81 5.52 -21.30
C PHE A 18 13.12 5.90 -19.99
N GLU A 19 11.90 6.44 -20.08
CA GLU A 19 11.09 6.76 -18.89
C GLU A 19 10.72 5.53 -18.07
N ASN A 20 10.38 4.42 -18.75
CA ASN A 20 10.04 3.18 -18.07
C ASN A 20 11.26 2.50 -17.45
N ILE A 21 12.44 2.65 -18.05
CA ILE A 21 13.71 2.20 -17.45
C ILE A 21 13.94 2.93 -16.12
N LYS A 22 13.83 4.26 -16.09
CA LYS A 22 13.98 5.06 -14.85
C LYS A 22 13.00 4.64 -13.77
N LYS A 23 11.72 4.43 -14.12
CA LYS A 23 10.70 3.96 -13.18
C LYS A 23 11.07 2.59 -12.60
N LEU A 24 11.52 1.68 -13.47
CA LEU A 24 11.89 0.32 -13.09
C LEU A 24 13.11 0.29 -12.16
N GLU A 25 14.14 1.09 -12.45
CA GLU A 25 15.33 1.24 -11.60
C GLU A 25 14.97 1.79 -10.22
N ARG A 26 14.08 2.79 -10.16
CA ARG A 26 13.59 3.34 -8.89
C ARG A 26 12.88 2.28 -8.06
N ILE A 27 11.95 1.54 -8.65
CA ILE A 27 11.20 0.47 -7.96
C ILE A 27 12.16 -0.63 -7.48
N ALA A 28 13.13 -1.01 -8.29
CA ALA A 28 14.14 -2.01 -7.92
C ALA A 28 14.97 -1.56 -6.72
N LYS A 29 15.39 -0.28 -6.69
CA LYS A 29 16.12 0.32 -5.57
C LYS A 29 15.27 0.35 -4.30
N ASP A 30 14.04 0.82 -4.39
CA ASP A 30 13.13 0.97 -3.24
C ASP A 30 12.79 -0.38 -2.60
N LYS A 31 12.68 -1.45 -3.41
CA LYS A 31 12.37 -2.80 -2.94
C LYS A 31 13.61 -3.64 -2.63
N HIS A 32 14.82 -3.12 -2.83
CA HIS A 32 16.09 -3.88 -2.71
C HIS A 32 16.10 -5.17 -3.55
N LEU A 33 15.53 -5.13 -4.76
CA LEU A 33 15.45 -6.27 -5.67
C LEU A 33 16.20 -5.98 -6.97
N SER A 34 16.59 -7.05 -7.68
CA SER A 34 17.12 -6.88 -9.03
C SER A 34 16.01 -6.47 -10.00
N VAL A 35 16.37 -5.66 -10.99
CA VAL A 35 15.48 -5.22 -12.08
C VAL A 35 14.77 -6.41 -12.74
N ALA A 36 15.49 -7.50 -13.01
CA ALA A 36 14.93 -8.71 -13.59
C ALA A 36 13.88 -9.38 -12.68
N ASN A 37 14.06 -9.32 -11.37
CA ASN A 37 13.08 -9.86 -10.42
C ASN A 37 11.82 -8.99 -10.37
N VAL A 38 11.97 -7.67 -10.41
CA VAL A 38 10.83 -6.75 -10.49
C VAL A 38 10.00 -7.01 -11.75
N VAL A 39 10.64 -7.15 -12.90
CA VAL A 39 9.96 -7.49 -14.16
C VAL A 39 9.24 -8.84 -14.06
N ARG A 40 9.90 -9.86 -13.49
CA ARG A 40 9.28 -11.18 -13.32
C ARG A 40 8.04 -11.11 -12.44
N MET A 41 8.13 -10.43 -11.29
CA MET A 41 7.00 -10.24 -10.39
C MET A 41 5.86 -9.50 -11.07
N ALA A 42 6.17 -8.43 -11.81
CA ALA A 42 5.17 -7.66 -12.54
C ALA A 42 4.42 -8.50 -13.58
N ILE A 43 5.12 -9.37 -14.32
CA ILE A 43 4.49 -10.28 -15.28
C ILE A 43 3.61 -11.31 -14.56
N ILE A 44 4.07 -11.87 -13.44
CA ILE A 44 3.31 -12.85 -12.65
C ILE A 44 2.05 -12.23 -12.05
N SER A 45 2.13 -10.99 -11.59
CA SER A 45 1.02 -10.27 -10.97
C SER A 45 0.12 -9.54 -11.97
N PHE A 46 0.45 -9.57 -13.27
CA PHE A 46 -0.34 -8.89 -14.28
C PHE A 46 -1.59 -9.72 -14.58
N ASP A 47 -2.73 -9.23 -14.09
CA ASP A 47 -4.04 -9.79 -14.36
C ASP A 47 -4.82 -8.82 -15.27
N PRO A 48 -4.98 -9.14 -16.57
CA PRO A 48 -5.65 -8.26 -17.52
C PRO A 48 -7.17 -8.16 -17.30
N ASP A 49 -7.76 -9.13 -16.61
CA ASP A 49 -9.21 -9.21 -16.33
C ASP A 49 -9.56 -8.60 -14.97
N ASN A 50 -8.55 -8.30 -14.14
CA ASN A 50 -8.71 -7.54 -12.91
C ASN A 50 -8.95 -6.05 -13.23
N HIS A 51 -10.18 -5.75 -13.65
CA HIS A 51 -10.67 -4.40 -13.69
C HIS A 51 -10.79 -3.88 -12.25
N ASN A 52 -9.83 -3.06 -11.82
CA ASN A 52 -9.70 -2.37 -10.52
C ASN A 52 -10.90 -1.50 -10.06
N LYS A 53 -12.15 -1.87 -10.37
CA LYS A 53 -13.34 -1.24 -9.79
C LYS A 53 -13.41 -1.51 -8.29
N ASP A 54 -13.14 -2.74 -7.87
CA ASP A 54 -13.26 -3.14 -6.46
C ASP A 54 -12.21 -2.48 -5.56
N GLU A 55 -11.00 -2.24 -6.06
CA GLU A 55 -9.91 -1.64 -5.26
C GLU A 55 -10.18 -0.15 -4.96
N SER A 56 -10.78 0.59 -5.90
CA SER A 56 -11.18 1.99 -5.68
C SER A 56 -12.33 2.11 -4.67
N GLU A 57 -13.34 1.24 -4.77
CA GLU A 57 -14.48 1.24 -3.85
C GLU A 57 -14.05 0.89 -2.41
N LEU A 58 -13.12 -0.05 -2.26
CA LEU A 58 -12.54 -0.40 -0.96
C LEU A 58 -11.73 0.75 -0.36
N LEU A 59 -10.93 1.45 -1.17
CA LEU A 59 -10.17 2.62 -0.70
C LEU A 59 -11.10 3.77 -0.27
N ASP A 60 -12.18 4.00 -1.01
CA ASP A 60 -13.19 5.01 -0.66
C ASP A 60 -13.91 4.66 0.64
N LEU A 61 -14.27 3.40 0.85
CA LEU A 61 -14.86 2.91 2.09
C LEU A 61 -13.92 3.09 3.28
N VAL A 62 -12.65 2.70 3.13
CA VAL A 62 -11.63 2.87 4.17
C VAL A 62 -11.42 4.34 4.50
N SER A 63 -11.34 5.20 3.48
CA SER A 63 -11.19 6.65 3.67
C SER A 63 -12.36 7.25 4.44
N SER A 64 -13.58 6.78 4.16
CA SER A 64 -14.81 7.23 4.82
C SER A 64 -14.83 6.80 6.28
N ARG A 65 -14.47 5.53 6.56
CA ARG A 65 -14.41 5.00 7.92
C ARG A 65 -13.33 5.67 8.77
N LEU A 66 -12.18 5.99 8.16
CA LEU A 66 -11.11 6.71 8.84
C LEU A 66 -11.56 8.12 9.24
N LYS A 67 -12.25 8.84 8.34
CA LYS A 67 -12.82 10.17 8.63
C LYS A 67 -13.83 10.13 9.77
N GLU A 68 -14.74 9.16 9.77
CA GLU A 68 -15.68 8.94 10.88
C GLU A 68 -14.94 8.77 12.20
N THR A 69 -13.97 7.85 12.23
CA THR A 69 -13.22 7.53 13.45
C THR A 69 -12.46 8.74 13.98
N ILE A 70 -11.86 9.54 13.10
CA ILE A 70 -11.18 10.79 13.49
C ILE A 70 -12.17 11.77 14.13
N ASN A 71 -13.35 11.96 13.53
CA ASN A 71 -14.37 12.86 14.06
C ASN A 71 -14.89 12.38 15.43
N ASP A 72 -15.07 11.08 15.59
CA ASP A 72 -15.49 10.47 16.86
C ASP A 72 -14.43 10.64 17.95
N VAL A 73 -13.15 10.45 17.62
CA VAL A 73 -12.05 10.67 18.56
C VAL A 73 -11.97 12.15 18.97
N VAL A 74 -12.09 13.07 18.02
CA VAL A 74 -12.06 14.51 18.30
C VAL A 74 -13.24 14.91 19.19
N SER A 75 -14.44 14.42 18.91
CA SER A 75 -15.63 14.73 19.71
C SER A 75 -15.53 14.14 21.12
N THR A 76 -15.03 12.91 21.23
CA THR A 76 -14.78 12.23 22.51
C THR A 76 -13.76 12.99 23.34
N ARG A 77 -12.64 13.42 22.73
CA ARG A 77 -11.61 14.22 23.41
C ARG A 77 -12.17 15.56 23.90
N LYS A 78 -13.00 16.24 23.10
CA LYS A 78 -13.67 17.47 23.53
C LYS A 78 -14.60 17.25 24.74
N ARG A 79 -15.36 16.14 24.75
CA ARG A 79 -16.22 15.79 25.89
C ARG A 79 -15.41 15.45 27.13
N LEU A 80 -14.33 14.67 26.98
CA LEU A 80 -13.42 14.35 28.08
C LEU A 80 -12.82 15.60 28.69
N ASN A 81 -12.24 16.50 27.88
CA ASN A 81 -11.66 17.74 28.37
C ASN A 81 -12.70 18.59 29.11
N LYS A 82 -13.88 18.80 28.53
CA LYS A 82 -14.97 19.54 29.22
C LYS A 82 -15.36 18.92 30.56
N THR A 83 -15.35 17.60 30.64
CA THR A 83 -15.68 16.89 31.88
C THR A 83 -14.55 17.07 32.88
N LEU A 84 -13.29 16.97 32.44
CA LEU A 84 -12.10 17.17 33.26
C LEU A 84 -12.05 18.60 33.82
N ASP A 85 -12.22 19.61 32.96
CA ASP A 85 -12.29 21.03 33.34
C ASP A 85 -13.40 21.26 34.39
N ALA A 86 -14.58 20.64 34.20
CA ALA A 86 -15.68 20.74 35.16
C ALA A 86 -15.43 20.01 36.49
N TYR A 87 -14.56 18.99 36.52
CA TYR A 87 -14.10 18.36 37.76
C TYR A 87 -13.06 19.24 38.46
N GLU A 88 -12.10 19.80 37.72
CA GLU A 88 -11.08 20.72 38.24
C GLU A 88 -11.71 21.99 38.84
N GLU A 89 -12.72 22.58 38.17
CA GLU A 89 -13.46 23.75 38.68
C GLU A 89 -14.29 23.45 39.94
N ARG A 90 -14.66 22.18 40.17
CA ARG A 90 -15.44 21.75 41.33
C ARG A 90 -14.58 21.41 42.56
N GLY A 91 -13.26 21.50 42.48
CA GLY A 91 -12.35 21.42 43.63
C GLY A 91 -12.33 20.06 44.34
N LEU A 92 -12.36 18.96 43.58
CA LEU A 92 -12.04 17.60 44.05
C LEU A 92 -10.80 17.07 43.33
#